data_AF-A0A0C3EVL5-F1
#
_entry.id   AF-A0A0C3EVL5-F1
#
_cell.length_a   1.000
_cell.length_b   1.000
_cell.length_c   1.000
_cell.angle_alpha   90.00
_cell.angle_beta   90.00
_cell.angle_gamma   90.00
#
_symmetry.space_group_name_H-M   'P 1'
#
loop_
_entity.id
_entity.type
_entity.pdbx_description
1 polymer ?
#
loop_
_entity_poly.entity_id
_entity_poly.type
_entity_poly.pdbx_seq_one_letter_code
_entity_poly.pdbx_strand_id
1 'polypeptide(L)'
;MTVKDAKSVAKIHGVHVPSKSHVGDIVALFNEHSCDSCDTHLSVFSLHVVKSNSKKCKQWYAGLDDSGKKHKLACQYKREISESQKQKKAKQRSEKQEALQLGTHKFPPSPPSEILQETIARGWCKDTSPDAFMEGGCAVCGQLTAMTHLSKLSKSGCDLDILVREGMGLTCLERFSVEDPVQEVKGPILDQNCTDICVSCKNSLQEGLVPKYALANGLWLGSVPTQLQNLTYAEQLLISRVRRNKCIVQVSSGMHKMKANVIAFENPMPKIY
;
A
#
# COMPACT_ATOMS: atom_id res chain seq x y z
N MET A 1 0.79 30.20 8.51
CA MET A 1 -0.32 31.15 8.72
C MET A 1 -0.76 31.70 7.35
N THR A 2 -2.05 31.69 7.02
CA THR A 2 -2.54 32.27 5.75
C THR A 2 -2.79 33.78 5.88
N VAL A 3 -2.89 34.53 4.77
CA VAL A 3 -3.24 35.98 4.78
C VAL A 3 -4.56 36.22 5.53
N LYS A 4 -5.52 35.29 5.41
CA LYS A 4 -6.83 35.40 6.05
C LYS A 4 -6.73 35.24 7.57
N ASP A 5 -5.89 34.33 8.04
CA ASP A 5 -5.65 34.13 9.46
C ASP A 5 -4.95 35.36 10.05
N ALA A 6 -3.91 35.86 9.37
CA ALA A 6 -3.17 37.05 9.79
C ALA A 6 -4.07 38.30 9.90
N LYS A 7 -4.98 38.52 8.94
CA LYS A 7 -5.98 39.61 9.01
C LYS A 7 -7.01 39.41 10.13
N SER A 8 -7.34 38.17 10.47
CA SER A 8 -8.27 37.86 11.56
C SER A 8 -7.64 38.17 12.92
N VAL A 9 -6.36 37.81 13.09
CA VAL A 9 -5.56 38.19 14.26
C VAL A 9 -5.47 39.72 14.34
N ALA A 10 -5.15 40.41 13.25
CA ALA A 10 -5.08 41.87 13.25
C ALA A 10 -6.39 42.55 13.66
N LYS A 11 -7.53 42.01 13.25
CA LYS A 11 -8.83 42.54 13.67
C LYS A 11 -9.07 42.40 15.18
N ILE A 12 -8.63 41.29 15.79
CA ILE A 12 -8.77 41.06 17.24
C ILE A 12 -7.91 42.06 18.02
N HIS A 13 -6.69 42.31 17.52
CA HIS A 13 -5.74 43.26 18.09
C HIS A 13 -6.03 44.73 17.72
N GLY A 14 -7.09 45.01 16.96
CA GLY A 14 -7.42 46.37 16.52
C GLY A 14 -6.41 47.00 15.55
N VAL A 15 -5.52 46.20 14.94
CA VAL A 15 -4.47 46.67 14.03
C VAL A 15 -5.04 46.84 12.63
N HIS A 16 -4.89 48.04 12.06
CA HIS A 16 -5.30 48.31 10.69
C HIS A 16 -4.37 47.61 9.69
N VAL A 17 -4.95 46.80 8.81
CA VAL A 17 -4.22 46.10 7.74
C VAL A 17 -4.72 46.56 6.38
N PRO A 18 -3.84 47.08 5.50
CA PRO A 18 -4.21 47.42 4.13
C PRO A 18 -4.80 46.23 3.35
N SER A 19 -5.72 46.53 2.42
CA SER A 19 -6.46 45.51 1.69
C SER A 19 -5.55 44.56 0.88
N LYS A 20 -4.39 45.04 0.41
CA LYS A 20 -3.44 44.32 -0.46
C LYS A 20 -2.08 43.97 0.20
N SER A 21 -2.03 43.75 1.51
CA SER A 21 -0.78 43.36 2.19
C SER A 21 -0.44 41.87 2.05
N HIS A 22 0.86 41.55 1.94
CA HIS A 22 1.36 40.18 1.97
C HIS A 22 1.47 39.66 3.41
N VAL A 23 1.54 38.34 3.62
CA VAL A 23 1.60 37.76 4.99
C VAL A 23 2.76 38.31 5.80
N GLY A 24 3.94 38.46 5.17
CA GLY A 24 5.13 39.00 5.83
C GLY A 24 4.93 40.41 6.37
N ASP A 25 4.31 41.29 5.58
CA ASP A 25 4.05 42.68 5.98
C ASP A 25 3.07 42.75 7.16
N ILE A 26 2.07 41.87 7.19
CA ILE A 26 1.09 41.81 8.28
C ILE A 26 1.75 41.34 9.57
N VAL A 27 2.64 40.34 9.50
CA VAL A 27 3.38 39.83 10.66
C VAL A 27 4.29 40.92 11.24
N ALA A 28 4.94 41.70 10.39
CA ALA A 28 5.82 42.79 10.83
C ALA A 28 5.08 43.84 11.69
N LEU A 29 3.77 44.05 11.47
CA LEU A 29 2.95 44.96 12.27
C LEU A 29 2.77 44.50 13.73
N PHE A 30 3.06 43.23 14.04
CA PHE A 30 2.94 42.68 15.40
C PHE A 30 4.25 42.61 16.18
N ASN A 31 5.40 42.90 15.55
CA ASN A 31 6.71 42.75 16.19
C ASN A 31 6.89 43.68 17.41
N GLU A 32 6.24 44.83 17.41
CA GLU A 32 6.30 45.84 18.49
C GLU A 32 4.92 46.17 19.07
N HIS A 33 3.91 45.33 18.80
CA HIS A 33 2.54 45.57 19.23
C HIS A 33 2.26 44.99 20.61
N SER A 34 1.88 45.85 21.57
CA SER A 34 1.31 45.45 22.85
C SER A 34 -0.12 45.97 22.99
N CYS A 35 -1.04 45.08 23.32
CA CYS A 35 -2.40 45.41 23.75
C CYS A 35 -2.85 44.40 24.80
N ASP A 36 -3.96 44.68 25.47
CA ASP A 36 -4.52 43.81 26.52
C ASP A 36 -4.82 42.38 26.03
N SER A 37 -4.97 42.18 24.71
CA SER A 37 -5.17 40.86 24.11
C SER A 37 -3.87 40.10 23.79
N CYS A 38 -2.71 40.78 23.76
CA CYS A 38 -1.40 40.14 23.51
C CYS A 38 -0.95 39.22 24.66
N ASP A 39 -1.32 39.56 25.90
CA ASP A 39 -0.97 38.76 27.08
C ASP A 39 -1.78 37.45 27.17
N THR A 40 -2.84 37.32 26.35
CA THR A 40 -3.60 36.08 26.22
C THR A 40 -3.15 35.29 25.00
N HIS A 41 -2.80 34.01 25.18
CA HIS A 41 -2.49 33.15 24.03
C HIS A 41 -3.77 32.85 23.24
N LEU A 42 -3.83 33.29 21.99
CA LEU A 42 -4.97 33.06 21.11
C LEU A 42 -4.66 31.99 20.07
N SER A 43 -5.48 30.93 20.04
CA SER A 43 -5.50 29.95 18.95
C SER A 43 -6.76 30.17 18.11
N VAL A 44 -6.58 30.53 16.83
CA VAL A 44 -7.71 30.69 15.90
C VAL A 44 -8.10 29.33 15.33
N PHE A 45 -8.91 28.59 16.09
CA PHE A 45 -9.57 27.40 15.57
C PHE A 45 -10.84 27.83 14.84
N SER A 46 -10.76 27.96 13.52
CA SER A 46 -11.99 28.02 12.71
C SER A 46 -12.52 26.61 12.52
N LEU A 47 -13.80 26.39 12.84
CA LEU A 47 -14.45 25.13 12.55
C LEU A 47 -14.37 24.91 11.03
N HIS A 48 -13.55 23.94 10.60
CA HIS A 48 -13.45 23.61 9.19
C HIS A 48 -14.75 22.92 8.77
N VAL A 49 -15.76 23.71 8.40
CA VAL A 49 -17.03 23.21 7.89
C VAL A 49 -16.74 22.57 6.53
N VAL A 50 -16.43 21.28 6.55
CA VAL A 50 -16.37 20.48 5.33
C VAL A 50 -17.77 20.49 4.73
N LYS A 51 -18.00 21.38 3.76
CA LYS A 51 -19.23 21.35 2.96
C LYS A 51 -19.41 19.93 2.46
N SER A 52 -20.56 19.33 2.74
CA SER A 52 -20.88 18.00 2.22
C SER A 52 -20.71 17.98 0.70
N ASN A 53 -20.35 16.83 0.13
CA ASN A 53 -20.20 16.69 -1.33
C ASN A 53 -21.45 17.17 -2.08
N SER A 54 -22.64 17.03 -1.49
CA SER A 54 -23.88 17.59 -2.02
C SER A 54 -23.86 19.11 -2.11
N LYS A 55 -23.47 19.83 -1.04
CA LYS A 55 -23.36 21.30 -1.05
C LYS A 55 -22.30 21.79 -2.02
N LYS A 56 -21.14 21.13 -2.11
CA LYS A 56 -20.07 21.46 -3.07
C LYS A 56 -20.55 21.28 -4.52
N CYS A 57 -21.23 20.16 -4.81
CA CYS A 57 -21.72 19.88 -6.15
C CYS A 57 -22.85 20.83 -6.59
N LYS A 58 -23.73 21.23 -5.66
CA LYS A 58 -24.77 22.23 -5.92
C LYS A 58 -24.17 23.61 -6.26
N GLN A 59 -23.19 24.07 -5.49
CA GLN A 59 -22.51 25.35 -5.79
C GLN A 59 -21.77 25.30 -7.13
N TRP A 60 -21.08 24.20 -7.42
CA TRP A 60 -20.42 24.03 -8.72
C TRP A 60 -21.42 24.02 -9.88
N TYR A 61 -22.57 23.34 -9.72
CA TYR A 61 -23.61 23.30 -10.77
C TYR A 61 -24.30 24.66 -10.97
N ALA A 62 -24.50 25.42 -9.90
CA ALA A 62 -25.06 26.77 -9.97
C ALA A 62 -24.15 27.76 -10.72
N GLY A 63 -22.83 27.52 -10.72
CA GLY A 63 -21.85 28.32 -11.44
C GLY A 63 -21.63 27.92 -12.90
N LEU A 64 -22.36 26.93 -13.43
CA LEU A 64 -22.29 26.56 -14.84
C LEU A 64 -23.18 27.45 -15.71
N ASP A 65 -22.73 27.69 -16.93
CA ASP A 65 -23.56 28.23 -18.01
C ASP A 65 -24.55 27.18 -18.53
N ASP A 66 -25.50 27.59 -19.37
CA ASP A 66 -26.57 26.69 -19.86
C ASP A 66 -26.04 25.57 -20.76
N SER A 67 -24.91 25.79 -21.43
CA SER A 67 -24.18 24.76 -22.19
C SER A 67 -23.58 23.70 -21.25
N GLY A 68 -22.90 24.13 -20.19
CA GLY A 68 -22.33 23.25 -19.16
C GLY A 68 -23.39 22.46 -18.40
N LYS A 69 -24.55 23.07 -18.12
CA LYS A 69 -25.70 22.38 -17.52
C LYS A 69 -26.25 21.29 -18.44
N LYS A 70 -26.42 21.58 -19.74
CA LYS A 70 -26.88 20.61 -20.75
C LYS A 70 -25.89 19.45 -20.93
N HIS A 71 -24.59 19.72 -21.00
CA HIS A 71 -23.56 18.68 -21.13
C HIS A 71 -23.57 17.72 -19.93
N LYS A 72 -23.72 18.25 -18.72
CA LYS A 72 -23.79 17.41 -17.52
C LYS A 72 -25.07 16.57 -17.46
N LEU A 73 -26.22 17.12 -17.86
CA LEU A 73 -27.47 16.36 -17.96
C LEU A 73 -27.33 15.19 -18.96
N ALA A 74 -26.68 15.42 -20.10
CA ALA A 74 -26.39 14.37 -21.09
C ALA A 74 -25.44 13.28 -20.54
N CYS A 75 -24.38 13.66 -19.82
CA CYS A 75 -23.48 12.72 -19.16
C CYS A 75 -24.14 11.93 -18.01
N GLN A 76 -25.17 12.50 -17.39
CA GLN A 76 -25.93 11.83 -16.33
C GLN A 76 -26.94 10.82 -16.91
N TYR A 77 -27.54 11.13 -18.06
CA TYR A 77 -28.42 10.23 -18.80
C TYR A 77 -27.67 9.03 -19.41
N LYS A 78 -26.41 9.22 -19.84
CA LYS A 78 -25.54 8.15 -20.37
C LYS A 78 -24.95 7.21 -19.31
N ARG A 79 -25.01 7.56 -18.01
CA ARG A 79 -24.57 6.69 -16.93
C ARG A 79 -25.73 5.80 -16.49
N GLU A 80 -25.97 4.72 -17.22
CA GLU A 80 -26.72 3.60 -16.68
C GLU A 80 -25.97 3.05 -15.48
N ILE A 81 -26.47 3.36 -14.29
CA ILE A 81 -25.91 2.87 -13.03
C ILE A 81 -26.23 1.37 -12.97
N SER A 82 -25.19 0.54 -13.09
CA SER A 82 -25.26 -0.91 -12.86
C SER A 82 -26.08 -1.23 -11.60
N GLU A 83 -26.97 -2.23 -11.68
CA GLU A 83 -27.85 -2.63 -10.56
C GLU A 83 -27.07 -2.91 -9.27
N SER A 84 -25.85 -3.46 -9.38
CA SER A 84 -24.94 -3.67 -8.25
C SER A 84 -24.61 -2.37 -7.50
N GLN A 85 -24.46 -1.25 -8.21
CA GLN A 85 -24.20 0.05 -7.59
C GLN A 85 -25.46 0.66 -6.96
N LYS A 86 -26.67 0.37 -7.49
CA LYS A 86 -27.94 0.78 -6.87
C LYS A 86 -28.15 0.03 -5.54
N GLN A 87 -27.89 -1.27 -5.52
CA GLN A 87 -27.99 -2.10 -4.32
C GLN A 87 -27.00 -1.68 -3.23
N LYS A 88 -25.72 -1.42 -3.56
CA LYS A 88 -24.74 -0.90 -2.59
C LYS A 88 -25.16 0.43 -1.97
N LYS A 89 -25.72 1.34 -2.77
CA LYS A 89 -26.21 2.65 -2.28
C LYS A 89 -27.45 2.54 -1.40
N ALA A 90 -28.34 1.60 -1.71
CA ALA A 90 -29.51 1.32 -0.88
C ALA A 90 -29.10 0.74 0.48
N LYS A 91 -28.15 -0.21 0.49
CA LYS A 91 -27.59 -0.80 1.72
C LYS A 91 -26.94 0.26 2.61
N GLN A 92 -26.06 1.10 2.05
CA GLN A 92 -25.44 2.21 2.79
C GLN A 92 -26.45 3.22 3.34
N ARG A 93 -27.56 3.47 2.63
CA ARG A 93 -28.62 4.35 3.14
C ARG A 93 -29.34 3.72 4.32
N SER A 94 -29.66 2.43 4.24
CA SER A 94 -30.27 1.65 5.33
C SER A 94 -29.38 1.67 6.58
N GLU A 95 -28.10 1.29 6.43
CA GLU A 95 -27.11 1.28 7.52
C GLU A 95 -26.95 2.67 8.15
N LYS A 96 -26.96 3.74 7.34
CA LYS A 96 -26.89 5.11 7.83
C LYS A 96 -28.16 5.53 8.57
N GLN A 97 -29.33 5.06 8.13
CA GLN A 97 -30.60 5.33 8.78
C GLN A 97 -30.67 4.59 10.13
N GLU A 98 -30.22 3.34 10.19
CA GLU A 98 -30.03 2.60 11.44
C GLU A 98 -29.05 3.31 12.38
N ALA A 99 -27.90 3.75 11.87
CA ALA A 99 -26.90 4.46 12.68
C ALA A 99 -27.40 5.83 13.20
N LEU A 100 -28.34 6.47 12.50
CA LEU A 100 -29.01 7.70 12.96
C LEU A 100 -30.15 7.41 13.95
N GLN A 101 -30.71 6.19 13.93
CA GLN A 101 -31.72 5.74 14.89
C GLN A 101 -31.10 5.18 16.18
N LEU A 102 -29.86 4.70 16.15
CA LEU A 102 -29.06 4.57 17.37
C LEU A 102 -28.90 5.97 17.98
N GLY A 103 -29.52 6.19 19.13
CA GLY A 103 -29.55 7.48 19.82
C GLY A 103 -28.16 8.09 20.01
N THR A 104 -28.14 9.38 20.38
CA THR A 104 -26.94 10.16 20.67
C THR A 104 -25.96 9.39 21.56
N HIS A 105 -24.96 8.76 20.93
CA HIS A 105 -23.92 8.03 21.62
C HIS A 105 -23.18 9.00 22.53
N LYS A 106 -23.29 8.82 23.85
CA LYS A 106 -22.59 9.65 24.83
C LYS A 106 -21.08 9.47 24.60
N PHE A 107 -20.39 10.57 24.31
CA PHE A 107 -18.95 10.59 24.14
C PHE A 107 -18.32 11.38 25.30
N PRO A 108 -17.26 10.85 25.94
CA PRO A 108 -16.66 9.54 25.70
C PRO A 108 -17.59 8.38 26.11
N PRO A 109 -17.48 7.21 25.45
CA PRO A 109 -18.19 6.02 25.92
C PRO A 109 -17.82 5.73 27.38
N SER A 110 -18.77 5.16 28.12
CA SER A 110 -18.48 4.60 29.43
C SER A 110 -17.39 3.52 29.31
N PRO A 111 -16.50 3.39 30.30
CA PRO A 111 -15.46 2.36 30.27
C PRO A 111 -16.10 0.97 30.16
N PRO A 112 -15.48 0.04 29.40
CA PRO A 112 -15.95 -1.33 29.29
C PRO A 112 -15.90 -2.05 30.64
N SER A 113 -16.74 -3.07 30.83
CA SER A 113 -16.73 -3.89 32.05
C SER A 113 -15.39 -4.59 32.25
N GLU A 114 -15.02 -4.91 33.49
CA GLU A 114 -13.77 -5.61 33.81
C GLU A 114 -13.65 -6.93 33.04
N ILE A 115 -14.74 -7.69 32.92
CA ILE A 115 -14.79 -8.93 32.15
C ILE A 115 -14.46 -8.69 30.67
N LEU A 116 -15.00 -7.61 30.08
CA LEU A 116 -14.73 -7.27 28.69
C LEU A 116 -13.28 -6.79 28.52
N GLN A 117 -12.74 -6.01 29.45
CA GLN A 117 -11.34 -5.61 29.45
C GLN A 117 -10.41 -6.82 29.50
N GLU A 118 -10.67 -7.77 30.40
CA GLU A 118 -9.90 -9.01 30.52
C GLU A 118 -10.01 -9.86 29.25
N THR A 119 -11.21 -9.98 28.67
CA THR A 119 -11.43 -10.71 27.41
C THR A 119 -10.65 -10.08 26.26
N ILE A 120 -10.65 -8.75 26.16
CA ILE A 120 -9.86 -8.01 25.17
C ILE A 120 -8.37 -8.26 25.38
N ALA A 121 -7.89 -8.17 26.63
CA ALA A 121 -6.48 -8.41 26.95
C ALA A 121 -6.05 -9.84 26.60
N ARG A 122 -6.85 -10.85 26.96
CA ARG A 122 -6.59 -12.26 26.63
C ARG A 122 -6.63 -12.51 25.12
N GLY A 123 -7.60 -11.93 24.42
CA GLY A 123 -7.70 -12.00 22.96
C GLY A 123 -6.48 -11.40 22.30
N TRP A 124 -6.07 -10.20 22.72
CA TRP A 124 -4.86 -9.55 22.26
C TRP A 124 -3.62 -10.43 22.49
N CYS A 125 -3.39 -10.92 23.72
CA CYS A 125 -2.24 -11.77 24.02
C CYS A 125 -2.21 -13.05 23.17
N LYS A 126 -3.37 -13.61 22.84
CA LYS A 126 -3.49 -14.79 21.97
C LYS A 126 -3.15 -14.45 20.52
N ASP A 127 -3.73 -13.37 19.99
CA ASP A 127 -3.55 -12.95 18.60
C ASP A 127 -2.13 -12.40 18.34
N THR A 128 -1.50 -11.83 19.37
CA THR A 128 -0.11 -11.37 19.35
C THR A 128 0.83 -12.36 20.04
N SER A 129 0.46 -13.63 20.15
CA SER A 129 1.40 -14.67 20.59
C SER A 129 2.43 -14.92 19.48
N PRO A 130 3.71 -15.21 19.80
CA PRO A 130 4.73 -15.52 18.80
C PRO A 130 4.28 -16.55 17.76
N ASP A 131 3.57 -17.58 18.20
CA ASP A 131 3.08 -18.64 17.33
C ASP A 131 2.11 -18.14 16.23
N ALA A 132 1.45 -17.00 16.42
CA ALA A 132 0.52 -16.42 15.45
C ALA A 132 1.23 -15.66 14.31
N PHE A 133 2.46 -15.21 14.51
CA PHE A 133 3.21 -14.41 13.53
C PHE A 133 4.60 -14.96 13.18
N MET A 134 5.07 -16.00 13.87
CA MET A 134 6.27 -16.71 13.44
C MET A 134 6.03 -17.32 12.06
N GLU A 135 6.99 -17.09 11.18
CA GLU A 135 6.98 -17.61 9.81
C GLU A 135 8.11 -18.60 9.64
N GLY A 136 7.85 -19.62 8.83
CA GLY A 136 8.84 -20.57 8.35
C GLY A 136 8.86 -20.60 6.82
N GLY A 137 9.95 -21.09 6.25
CA GLY A 137 10.06 -21.29 4.80
C GLY A 137 9.40 -22.60 4.36
N CYS A 138 8.71 -22.56 3.22
CA CYS A 138 8.25 -23.76 2.53
C CYS A 138 9.36 -24.32 1.63
N ALA A 139 9.70 -25.60 1.78
CA ALA A 139 10.74 -26.28 0.99
C ALA A 139 10.40 -26.37 -0.51
N VAL A 140 9.13 -26.32 -0.89
CA VAL A 140 8.70 -26.49 -2.28
C VAL A 140 8.66 -25.17 -3.05
N CYS A 141 8.25 -24.07 -2.42
CA CYS A 141 8.12 -22.76 -3.08
C CYS A 141 9.04 -21.66 -2.53
N GLY A 142 9.76 -21.91 -1.44
CA GLY A 142 10.66 -20.94 -0.78
C GLY A 142 9.95 -19.77 -0.09
N GLN A 143 8.62 -19.72 -0.08
CA GLN A 143 7.88 -18.62 0.54
C GLN A 143 7.85 -18.73 2.07
N LEU A 144 8.04 -17.59 2.74
CA LEU A 144 7.74 -17.45 4.16
C LEU A 144 6.22 -17.53 4.35
N THR A 145 5.81 -18.40 5.27
CA THR A 145 4.42 -18.67 5.59
C THR A 145 4.29 -18.83 7.10
N ALA A 146 3.18 -18.36 7.68
CA ALA A 146 2.89 -18.59 9.10
C ALA A 146 3.06 -20.07 9.46
N MET A 147 3.71 -20.34 10.60
CA MET A 147 3.98 -21.71 11.07
C MET A 147 2.71 -22.55 11.21
N THR A 148 1.58 -21.92 11.53
CA THR A 148 0.25 -22.56 11.59
C THR A 148 -0.24 -23.12 10.25
N HIS A 149 0.30 -22.63 9.13
CA HIS A 149 0.00 -23.08 7.76
C HIS A 149 1.12 -23.93 7.16
N LEU A 150 2.08 -24.35 7.98
CA LEU A 150 3.17 -25.24 7.60
C LEU A 150 2.95 -26.63 8.23
N SER A 151 3.39 -27.66 7.50
CA SER A 151 3.43 -29.02 8.00
C SER A 151 4.74 -29.68 7.58
N LYS A 152 5.20 -30.69 8.30
CA LYS A 152 6.47 -31.36 7.97
C LYS A 152 6.39 -32.01 6.58
N LEU A 153 7.32 -31.68 5.70
CA LEU A 153 7.37 -32.23 4.34
C LEU A 153 7.50 -33.77 4.37
N SER A 154 8.36 -34.29 5.26
CA SER A 154 8.57 -35.73 5.43
C SER A 154 7.31 -36.50 5.85
N LYS A 155 6.34 -35.84 6.49
CA LYS A 155 5.08 -36.44 6.94
C LYS A 155 3.92 -36.18 5.97
N SER A 156 4.18 -35.48 4.87
CA SER A 156 3.12 -35.05 3.94
C SER A 156 2.62 -36.16 3.02
N GLY A 157 3.42 -37.22 2.80
CA GLY A 157 3.08 -38.33 1.91
C GLY A 157 2.92 -37.92 0.44
N CYS A 158 3.44 -36.75 0.06
CA CYS A 158 3.36 -36.23 -1.30
C CYS A 158 4.41 -36.88 -2.20
N ASP A 159 4.06 -37.12 -3.46
CA ASP A 159 5.02 -37.51 -4.49
C ASP A 159 5.89 -36.31 -4.88
N LEU A 160 7.20 -36.44 -4.70
CA LEU A 160 8.16 -35.39 -5.01
C LEU A 160 8.73 -35.51 -6.42
N ASP A 161 8.55 -36.65 -7.10
CA ASP A 161 9.10 -36.86 -8.44
C ASP A 161 8.50 -35.88 -9.47
N ILE A 162 7.30 -35.36 -9.18
CA ILE A 162 6.62 -34.29 -9.91
C ILE A 162 7.47 -32.99 -9.96
N LEU A 163 8.42 -32.82 -9.04
CA LEU A 163 9.32 -31.67 -8.94
C LEU A 163 10.67 -31.89 -9.63
N VAL A 164 10.91 -33.05 -10.24
CA VAL A 164 12.13 -33.35 -11.01
C VAL A 164 12.08 -32.62 -12.35
N ARG A 165 13.19 -31.97 -12.74
CA ARG A 165 13.30 -31.16 -13.97
C ARG A 165 14.57 -31.42 -14.78
N GLU A 166 15.23 -32.55 -14.54
CA GLU A 166 16.43 -32.93 -15.28
C GLU A 166 16.16 -32.92 -16.80
N GLY A 167 17.04 -32.26 -17.55
CA GLY A 167 16.97 -32.11 -19.00
C GLY A 167 16.10 -30.95 -19.50
N MET A 168 15.52 -30.13 -18.61
CA MET A 168 14.68 -28.99 -19.00
C MET A 168 15.42 -27.65 -19.06
N GLY A 169 16.68 -27.57 -18.62
CA GLY A 169 17.46 -26.33 -18.62
C GLY A 169 16.94 -25.26 -17.65
N LEU A 170 16.14 -25.66 -16.65
CA LEU A 170 15.48 -24.73 -15.72
C LEU A 170 16.32 -24.40 -14.48
N THR A 171 17.28 -25.25 -14.14
CA THR A 171 18.16 -25.08 -12.98
C THR A 171 19.60 -25.32 -13.36
N CYS A 172 20.51 -24.56 -12.76
CA CYS A 172 21.95 -24.74 -12.91
C CYS A 172 22.60 -24.79 -11.53
N LEU A 173 23.57 -25.69 -11.36
CA LEU A 173 24.50 -25.65 -10.25
C LEU A 173 25.46 -24.47 -10.40
N GLU A 174 25.94 -23.96 -9.28
CA GLU A 174 26.97 -22.92 -9.24
C GLU A 174 28.26 -23.43 -9.90
N ARG A 175 28.91 -22.54 -10.65
CA ARG A 175 30.21 -22.78 -11.30
C ARG A 175 31.25 -21.94 -10.59
N PHE A 176 32.40 -22.55 -10.27
CA PHE A 176 33.51 -21.88 -9.60
C PHE A 176 34.64 -21.54 -10.58
N SER A 177 34.64 -22.16 -11.76
CA SER A 177 35.58 -21.88 -12.84
C SER A 177 34.87 -21.76 -14.21
N VAL A 178 35.58 -21.22 -15.20
CA VAL A 178 35.07 -21.10 -16.58
C VAL A 178 35.09 -22.46 -17.28
N GLU A 179 35.92 -23.37 -16.80
CA GLU A 179 36.10 -24.73 -17.30
C GLU A 179 35.02 -25.68 -16.76
N ASP A 180 34.37 -25.32 -15.64
CA ASP A 180 33.30 -26.13 -15.05
C ASP A 180 32.14 -26.26 -16.05
N PRO A 181 31.64 -27.46 -16.34
CA PRO A 181 30.49 -27.65 -17.21
C PRO A 181 29.22 -27.09 -16.56
N VAL A 182 28.28 -26.61 -17.38
CA VAL A 182 26.93 -26.29 -16.90
C VAL A 182 26.23 -27.61 -16.56
N GLN A 183 25.86 -27.78 -15.29
CA GLN A 183 25.17 -28.96 -14.79
C GLN A 183 23.85 -28.56 -14.13
N GLU A 184 22.81 -29.35 -14.33
CA GLU A 184 21.50 -29.15 -13.70
C GLU A 184 21.44 -29.79 -12.31
N VAL A 185 20.52 -29.30 -11.47
CA VAL A 185 20.24 -29.93 -10.18
C VAL A 185 19.54 -31.27 -10.41
N LYS A 186 20.07 -32.33 -9.82
CA LYS A 186 19.49 -33.68 -9.92
C LYS A 186 18.37 -33.90 -8.92
N GLY A 187 17.37 -34.69 -9.30
CA GLY A 187 16.23 -35.03 -8.47
C GLY A 187 15.21 -33.88 -8.27
N PRO A 188 14.36 -33.98 -7.23
CA PRO A 188 13.31 -32.97 -6.99
C PRO A 188 13.91 -31.65 -6.52
N ILE A 189 13.49 -30.54 -7.14
CA ILE A 189 13.99 -29.21 -6.79
C ILE A 189 13.28 -28.71 -5.53
N LEU A 190 14.04 -28.64 -4.44
CA LEU A 190 13.60 -28.22 -3.10
C LEU A 190 14.62 -27.29 -2.46
N ASP A 191 14.15 -26.44 -1.56
CA ASP A 191 15.01 -25.70 -0.64
C ASP A 191 15.49 -26.62 0.49
N GLN A 192 16.80 -26.89 0.49
CA GLN A 192 17.46 -27.81 1.43
C GLN A 192 17.48 -27.27 2.87
N ASN A 193 17.32 -25.95 3.06
CA ASN A 193 17.30 -25.33 4.38
C ASN A 193 15.91 -25.41 5.04
N CYS A 194 14.87 -25.75 4.27
CA CYS A 194 13.50 -25.81 4.74
C CYS A 194 13.06 -27.27 4.92
N THR A 195 12.39 -27.57 6.04
CA THR A 195 11.88 -28.94 6.32
C THR A 195 10.35 -29.05 6.25
N ASP A 196 9.69 -27.93 6.03
CA ASP A 196 8.24 -27.80 6.08
C ASP A 196 7.66 -27.47 4.69
N ILE A 197 6.38 -27.77 4.51
CA ILE A 197 5.59 -27.51 3.31
C ILE A 197 4.34 -26.73 3.67
N CYS A 198 4.04 -25.68 2.90
CA CYS A 198 2.82 -24.90 3.06
C CYS A 198 1.59 -25.63 2.50
N VAL A 199 0.41 -25.29 3.04
CA VAL A 199 -0.87 -25.90 2.64
C VAL A 199 -1.10 -25.85 1.12
N SER A 200 -0.77 -24.74 0.45
CA SER A 200 -0.99 -24.60 -0.99
C SER A 200 -0.13 -25.55 -1.84
N CYS A 201 1.15 -25.70 -1.48
CA CYS A 201 2.04 -26.64 -2.16
C CYS A 201 1.63 -28.08 -1.87
N LYS A 202 1.28 -28.39 -0.61
CA LYS A 202 0.82 -29.72 -0.22
C LYS A 202 -0.42 -30.14 -1.02
N ASN A 203 -1.43 -29.28 -1.10
CA ASN A 203 -2.66 -29.58 -1.83
C ASN A 203 -2.37 -29.84 -3.32
N SER A 204 -1.52 -29.00 -3.95
CA SER A 204 -1.16 -29.18 -5.36
C SER A 204 -0.44 -30.52 -5.60
N LEU A 205 0.53 -30.87 -4.73
CA LEU A 205 1.27 -32.13 -4.86
C LEU A 205 0.39 -33.35 -4.61
N GLN A 206 -0.57 -33.28 -3.67
CA GLN A 206 -1.53 -34.35 -3.44
C GLN A 206 -2.46 -34.59 -4.64
N GLU A 207 -2.72 -33.55 -5.44
CA GLU A 207 -3.46 -33.65 -6.71
C GLU A 207 -2.57 -34.10 -7.88
N GLY A 208 -1.29 -34.38 -7.66
CA GLY A 208 -0.35 -34.72 -8.73
C GLY A 208 0.08 -33.52 -9.58
N LEU A 209 -0.17 -32.30 -9.11
CA LEU A 209 0.11 -31.06 -9.82
C LEU A 209 1.36 -30.36 -9.29
N VAL A 210 2.10 -29.76 -10.20
CA VAL A 210 3.23 -28.90 -9.84
C VAL A 210 2.69 -27.59 -9.27
N PRO A 211 3.04 -27.20 -8.02
CA PRO A 211 2.59 -25.94 -7.46
C PRO A 211 3.05 -24.75 -8.33
N LYS A 212 2.17 -23.76 -8.52
CA LYS A 212 2.44 -22.59 -9.39
C LYS A 212 3.77 -21.88 -9.07
N TYR A 213 4.06 -21.72 -7.79
CA TYR A 213 5.26 -21.03 -7.29
C TYR A 213 6.34 -22.02 -6.83
N ALA A 214 6.29 -23.28 -7.28
CA ALA A 214 7.32 -24.23 -6.96
C ALA A 214 8.68 -23.76 -7.48
N LEU A 215 9.73 -24.02 -6.71
CA LEU A 215 11.12 -23.79 -7.07
C LEU A 215 11.48 -24.50 -8.39
N ALA A 216 10.88 -25.67 -8.61
CA ALA A 216 10.95 -26.45 -9.84
C ALA A 216 10.48 -25.70 -11.12
N ASN A 217 9.75 -24.58 -11.02
CA ASN A 217 9.30 -23.80 -12.18
C ASN A 217 10.35 -22.76 -12.65
N GLY A 218 11.65 -23.05 -12.46
CA GLY A 218 12.74 -22.12 -12.76
C GLY A 218 12.77 -20.91 -11.82
N LEU A 219 12.22 -21.07 -10.60
CA LEU A 219 12.22 -20.07 -9.53
C LEU A 219 13.33 -20.35 -8.50
N TRP A 220 14.02 -21.48 -8.63
CA TRP A 220 15.19 -21.81 -7.81
C TRP A 220 16.45 -21.17 -8.36
N LEU A 221 17.08 -20.32 -7.56
CA LEU A 221 18.39 -19.73 -7.86
C LEU A 221 19.51 -20.35 -7.00
N GLY A 222 19.18 -21.27 -6.10
CA GLY A 222 20.06 -21.70 -5.04
C GLY A 222 20.23 -20.64 -3.94
N SER A 223 21.15 -20.89 -3.03
CA SER A 223 21.61 -19.92 -2.04
C SER A 223 22.15 -18.68 -2.76
N VAL A 224 21.76 -17.49 -2.33
CA VAL A 224 22.33 -16.25 -2.88
C VAL A 224 23.83 -16.21 -2.53
N PRO A 225 24.75 -16.25 -3.51
CA PRO A 225 26.19 -16.22 -3.26
C PRO A 225 26.58 -14.97 -2.48
N THR A 226 27.63 -15.03 -1.67
CA THR A 226 28.07 -13.90 -0.83
C THR A 226 28.36 -12.65 -1.64
N GLN A 227 28.83 -12.82 -2.88
CA GLN A 227 29.10 -11.76 -3.84
C GLN A 227 27.83 -11.02 -4.31
N LEU A 228 26.67 -11.66 -4.22
CA LEU A 228 25.36 -11.10 -4.61
C LEU A 228 24.49 -10.72 -3.39
N GLN A 229 25.03 -10.82 -2.18
CA GLN A 229 24.35 -10.36 -0.97
C GLN A 229 24.50 -8.83 -0.83
N ASN A 230 23.50 -8.18 -0.23
CA ASN A 230 23.51 -6.74 0.07
C ASN A 230 23.66 -5.79 -1.13
N LEU A 231 23.29 -6.23 -2.33
CA LEU A 231 23.28 -5.37 -3.51
C LEU A 231 22.31 -4.20 -3.32
N THR A 232 22.76 -3.00 -3.71
CA THR A 232 21.93 -1.82 -3.82
C THR A 232 20.81 -2.03 -4.84
N TYR A 233 19.74 -1.24 -4.74
CA TYR A 233 18.63 -1.31 -5.70
C TYR A 233 19.12 -1.14 -7.16
N ALA A 234 20.13 -0.29 -7.39
CA ALA A 234 20.71 -0.09 -8.72
C ALA A 234 21.45 -1.34 -9.22
N GLU A 235 22.24 -2.00 -8.37
CA GLU A 235 22.96 -3.24 -8.71
C GLU A 235 22.01 -4.41 -8.96
N GLN A 236 20.96 -4.55 -8.14
CA GLN A 236 19.90 -5.55 -8.37
C GLN A 236 19.24 -5.37 -9.74
N LEU A 237 19.00 -4.12 -10.17
CA LEU A 237 18.48 -3.83 -11.51
C LEU A 237 19.46 -4.26 -12.61
N LEU A 238 20.77 -4.07 -12.42
CA LEU A 238 21.78 -4.48 -13.39
C LEU A 238 21.83 -5.99 -13.58
N ILE A 239 21.73 -6.78 -12.52
CA ILE A 239 21.80 -8.25 -12.62
C ILE A 239 20.43 -8.92 -12.82
N SER A 240 19.34 -8.16 -12.83
CA SER A 240 17.99 -8.72 -12.97
C SER A 240 17.80 -9.42 -14.32
N ARG A 241 17.25 -10.65 -14.28
CA ARG A 241 16.85 -11.42 -15.48
C ARG A 241 15.80 -10.70 -16.33
N VAL A 242 14.98 -9.85 -15.69
CA VAL A 242 13.95 -9.03 -16.35
C VAL A 242 14.14 -7.57 -15.96
N ARG A 243 14.80 -6.81 -16.83
CA ARG A 243 14.99 -5.38 -16.65
C ARG A 243 13.74 -4.64 -17.11
N ARG A 244 13.05 -3.99 -16.17
CA ARG A 244 11.99 -3.03 -16.51
C ARG A 244 12.67 -1.71 -16.84
N ASN A 245 12.39 -1.15 -18.01
CA ASN A 245 12.79 0.21 -18.37
C ASN A 245 11.99 1.22 -17.53
N LYS A 246 12.26 1.32 -16.23
CA LYS A 246 11.61 2.29 -15.34
C LYS A 246 12.59 3.42 -15.05
N CYS A 247 12.30 4.58 -15.62
CA CYS A 247 13.00 5.83 -15.28
C CYS A 247 12.44 6.32 -13.94
N ILE A 248 13.26 6.33 -12.89
CA ILE A 248 12.92 6.95 -11.61
C ILE A 248 13.50 8.36 -11.64
N VAL A 249 12.64 9.37 -11.49
CA VAL A 249 13.09 10.76 -11.38
C VAL A 249 12.62 11.33 -10.05
N GLN A 250 13.56 11.81 -9.25
CA GLN A 250 13.26 12.53 -8.02
C GLN A 250 12.91 13.98 -8.37
N VAL A 251 11.74 14.43 -7.94
CA VAL A 251 11.27 15.80 -8.20
C VAL A 251 11.35 16.59 -6.90
N SER A 252 12.13 17.67 -6.90
CA SER A 252 12.39 18.48 -5.70
C SER A 252 11.32 19.55 -5.43
N SER A 253 10.35 19.77 -6.32
CA SER A 253 9.20 20.66 -6.05
C SER A 253 7.99 20.39 -6.96
N GLY A 254 6.81 20.78 -6.48
CA GLY A 254 5.50 20.39 -7.03
C GLY A 254 5.13 20.94 -8.42
N MET A 255 4.34 20.11 -9.11
CA MET A 255 3.37 20.47 -10.16
C MET A 255 3.84 21.30 -11.37
N HIS A 256 5.01 21.03 -11.97
CA HIS A 256 5.27 21.49 -13.35
C HIS A 256 5.88 20.39 -14.23
N LYS A 257 5.35 20.31 -15.45
CA LYS A 257 5.67 19.31 -16.48
C LYS A 257 7.19 19.22 -16.69
N MET A 258 7.76 18.02 -16.54
CA MET A 258 9.19 17.77 -16.67
C MET A 258 9.60 17.64 -18.15
N LYS A 259 10.61 18.39 -18.58
CA LYS A 259 11.42 18.11 -19.78
C LYS A 259 12.79 17.64 -19.29
N ALA A 260 13.22 16.46 -19.70
CA ALA A 260 14.55 15.93 -19.39
C ALA A 260 15.10 15.15 -20.59
N ASN A 261 16.42 15.13 -20.75
CA ASN A 261 17.10 14.29 -21.72
C ASN A 261 17.31 12.91 -21.11
N VAL A 262 16.81 11.88 -21.79
CA VAL A 262 16.97 10.48 -21.37
C VAL A 262 17.99 9.82 -22.28
N ILE A 263 19.05 9.28 -21.70
CA ILE A 263 19.94 8.34 -22.39
C ILE A 263 19.42 6.95 -22.05
N ALA A 264 18.72 6.34 -23.00
CA ALA A 264 18.25 4.97 -22.90
C ALA A 264 19.13 4.10 -23.82
N PHE A 265 19.66 3.02 -23.27
CA PHE A 265 20.38 2.02 -24.05
C PHE A 265 19.40 0.95 -24.52
N GLU A 266 19.58 0.48 -25.75
CA GLU A 266 18.87 -0.70 -26.23
C GLU A 266 19.29 -1.90 -25.38
N ASN A 267 18.33 -2.50 -24.70
CA ASN A 267 18.55 -3.65 -23.85
C ASN A 267 17.88 -4.83 -24.56
N PRO A 268 18.63 -5.79 -25.12
CA PRO A 268 18.06 -6.96 -25.78
C PRO A 268 17.43 -7.88 -24.73
N MET A 269 16.26 -7.49 -24.24
CA MET A 269 15.48 -8.27 -23.29
C MET A 269 14.56 -9.21 -24.08
N PRO A 270 14.59 -10.52 -23.84
CA PRO A 270 13.60 -11.43 -24.43
C PRO A 270 12.19 -10.99 -24.02
N LYS A 271 11.23 -11.04 -24.97
CA LYS A 271 9.82 -10.78 -24.67
C LYS A 271 9.30 -11.91 -23.78
N ILE A 272 9.11 -11.61 -22.51
CA ILE A 272 8.47 -12.51 -21.56
C ILE A 272 7.00 -12.08 -21.51
N TYR A 273 6.12 -12.86 -22.14
CA TYR A 273 4.66 -12.66 -22.19
C TYR A 273 3.98 -13.20 -20.93
#